data_AF-T1P456-F1
#
_entry.id   AF-T1P456-F1
#
_cell.length_a   1.000
_cell.length_b   1.000
_cell.length_c   1.000
_cell.angle_alpha   90.00
_cell.angle_beta   90.00
_cell.angle_gamma   90.00
#
_symmetry.space_group_name_H-M   'P 1'
#
loop_
_entity.id
_entity.type
_entity.pdbx_description
1 polymer ?
#
loop_
_entity_poly.entity_id
_entity_poly.type
_entity_poly.pdbx_seq_one_letter_code
_entity_poly.pdbx_strand_id
1 'polypeptide(L)' 'VHAVVGVLGDDTDPMVTVMKLDKAPQETYADIGGLDQQIQEIKESVELPLTHPEYYEEMGIKPPKGVILYGPP' A
#
# COMPACT_ATOMS: atom_id res chain seq x y z
N VAL A 1 -46.80 -10.50 6.42
CA VAL A 1 -45.79 -11.07 5.51
C VAL A 1 -44.75 -10.00 5.26
N HIS A 2 -43.46 -10.25 5.53
CA HIS A 2 -42.39 -9.29 5.22
C HIS A 2 -41.73 -9.71 3.90
N ALA A 3 -41.49 -8.74 3.02
CA ALA A 3 -40.83 -8.93 1.73
C ALA A 3 -39.56 -8.08 1.67
N VAL A 4 -38.48 -8.62 1.09
CA VAL A 4 -37.21 -7.92 0.91
C VAL A 4 -37.37 -6.93 -0.25
N VAL A 5 -37.15 -5.64 0.01
CA VAL A 5 -37.34 -4.54 -0.96
C VAL A 5 -36.05 -4.20 -1.72
N GLY A 6 -34.89 -4.67 -1.25
CA GLY A 6 -33.61 -4.46 -1.92
C GLY A 6 -32.43 -4.83 -1.03
N VAL A 7 -31.23 -4.73 -1.60
CA VAL A 7 -29.96 -4.89 -0.89
C VAL A 7 -29.38 -3.48 -0.69
N LEU A 8 -29.12 -3.12 0.57
CA LEU A 8 -28.37 -1.90 0.90
C LEU A 8 -26.91 -2.09 0.45
N GLY A 9 -26.27 -1.03 -0.04
CA GLY A 9 -24.87 -1.06 -0.43
C GLY A 9 -23.95 -1.43 0.74
N ASP A 10 -22.66 -1.60 0.46
CA ASP A 10 -21.69 -2.03 1.48
C ASP A 10 -21.73 -1.12 2.71
N ASP A 11 -22.19 -1.66 3.84
CA ASP A 11 -22.10 -1.04 5.17
C ASP A 11 -20.64 -1.10 5.62
N THR A 12 -19.82 -0.18 5.12
CA THR A 12 -18.44 0.00 5.58
C THR A 12 -18.44 0.84 6.85
N ASP A 13 -17.68 0.41 7.87
CA ASP A 13 -17.53 1.17 9.11
C ASP A 13 -16.97 2.58 8.83
N PRO A 14 -17.61 3.65 9.33
CA PRO A 14 -17.18 5.03 9.09
C PRO A 14 -15.74 5.31 9.54
N MET A 15 -15.17 4.53 10.47
CA MET A 15 -13.78 4.65 10.89
C MET A 15 -12.79 4.26 9.79
N VAL A 16 -13.17 3.35 8.88
CA VAL A 16 -12.33 3.00 7.72
C VAL A 16 -12.21 4.19 6.78
N THR A 17 -13.29 4.96 6.61
CA THR A 17 -13.28 6.17 5.77
C THR A 17 -12.35 7.24 6.34
N VAL A 18 -12.29 7.41 7.67
CA VAL A 18 -11.41 8.40 8.32
C VAL A 18 -9.92 8.06 8.14
N MET A 19 -9.57 6.77 8.09
CA MET A 19 -8.18 6.34 7.89
C MET A 19 -7.76 6.31 6.42
N LYS A 20 -8.71 6.43 5.48
CA LYS A 20 -8.42 6.42 4.05
C LYS A 20 -7.82 7.77 3.66
N LEU A 21 -6.73 7.73 2.90
CA LEU A 21 -6.11 8.93 2.37
C LEU A 21 -6.83 9.37 1.08
N ASP A 22 -7.36 10.60 1.06
CA ASP A 22 -8.07 11.14 -0.11
C ASP A 22 -7.14 11.71 -1.20
N LYS A 23 -5.95 12.16 -0.81
CA LYS A 23 -4.98 12.81 -1.71
C LYS A 23 -3.57 12.30 -1.42
N ALA A 24 -2.79 12.10 -2.47
CA ALA A 24 -1.38 11.80 -2.32
C ALA A 24 -0.65 12.94 -1.57
N PRO A 25 0.37 12.61 -0.76
CA PRO A 25 1.29 13.60 -0.20
C PRO A 25 2.04 14.36 -1.31
N GLN A 26 2.61 15.52 -1.00
CA GLN A 26 3.29 16.38 -1.99
C GLN A 26 4.73 15.94 -2.25
N GLU A 27 5.33 15.28 -1.27
CA GLU A 27 6.73 14.93 -1.17
C GLU A 27 7.02 13.66 -1.99
N THR A 28 8.15 13.68 -2.69
CA THR A 28 8.62 12.59 -3.53
C THR A 28 9.92 11.99 -3.00
N TYR A 29 10.33 10.84 -3.52
CA TYR A 29 11.64 10.26 -3.18
C TYR A 29 12.82 11.17 -3.52
N ALA A 30 12.68 12.09 -4.49
CA ALA A 30 13.73 13.04 -4.84
C ALA A 30 13.93 14.13 -3.77
N ASP A 31 12.94 14.33 -2.91
CA ASP A 31 13.01 15.31 -1.81
C ASP A 31 13.73 14.75 -0.58
N ILE A 32 14.07 13.45 -0.58
CA ILE A 32 14.76 12.76 0.52
C ILE A 32 16.24 12.61 0.20
N GLY A 33 17.10 13.24 1.00
CA GLY A 33 18.56 13.21 0.80
C GLY A 33 19.27 12.08 1.54
N GLY A 34 20.24 11.42 0.88
CA GLY A 34 21.23 10.54 1.52
C GLY A 34 20.75 9.15 1.94
N LEU A 35 19.50 8.79 1.63
CA LEU A 35 18.88 7.51 1.99
C LEU A 35 18.59 6.64 0.75
N ASP A 36 19.43 6.76 -0.29
CA ASP A 36 19.20 6.09 -1.58
C ASP A 36 19.04 4.57 -1.42
N GLN A 37 19.84 3.96 -0.54
CA GLN A 37 19.77 2.53 -0.26
C GLN A 37 18.43 2.14 0.38
N GLN A 38 17.98 2.87 1.40
CA GLN A 38 16.73 2.58 2.10
C GLN A 38 15.52 2.83 1.20
N ILE A 39 15.58 3.86 0.35
CA ILE A 39 14.54 4.13 -0.66
C ILE A 39 14.46 2.95 -1.64
N GLN A 40 15.60 2.45 -2.12
CA GLN A 40 15.63 1.29 -3.01
C GLN A 40 15.01 0.05 -2.35
N GLU A 41 15.37 -0.25 -1.10
CA GLU A 41 14.81 -1.39 -0.36
C GLU A 41 13.27 -1.30 -0.21
N ILE A 42 12.73 -0.10 0.04
CA ILE A 42 11.28 0.12 0.09
C ILE A 42 10.64 -0.06 -1.27
N LYS A 43 11.25 0.47 -2.34
CA LYS A 43 10.74 0.34 -3.71
C LYS A 43 10.65 -1.12 -4.13
N GLU A 44 11.70 -1.89 -3.90
CA GLU A 44 11.72 -3.33 -4.20
C GLU A 44 10.72 -4.12 -3.35
N SER A 45 10.43 -3.65 -2.13
CA SER A 45 9.50 -4.35 -1.25
C SER A 45 8.02 -4.01 -1.49
N VAL A 46 7.71 -2.79 -1.94
CA VAL A 46 6.33 -2.28 -2.00
C VAL A 46 5.93 -1.88 -3.42
N GLU A 47 6.75 -1.09 -4.11
CA GLU A 47 6.41 -0.55 -5.42
C GLU A 47 6.57 -1.59 -6.54
N LEU A 48 7.69 -2.32 -6.54
CA LEU A 48 8.03 -3.30 -7.57
C LEU A 48 7.01 -4.45 -7.67
N PRO A 49 6.54 -5.07 -6.58
CA PRO A 49 5.49 -6.09 -6.66
C PRO A 49 4.15 -5.60 -7.22
N LEU A 50 3.85 -4.31 -7.06
CA LEU A 50 2.59 -3.71 -7.50
C LEU A 50 2.65 -3.21 -8.95
N THR A 51 3.81 -2.73 -9.36
CA THR A 51 4.05 -2.18 -10.71
C THR A 51 4.49 -3.24 -11.70
N HIS A 52 5.29 -4.21 -11.26
CA HIS A 52 5.89 -5.28 -12.07
C HIS A 52 5.75 -6.66 -11.39
N PRO A 53 4.51 -7.17 -11.21
CA PRO A 53 4.28 -8.49 -10.61
C PRO A 53 4.92 -9.64 -11.41
N GLU A 54 5.11 -9.47 -12.72
CA GLU A 54 5.68 -10.46 -13.63
C GLU A 54 7.05 -10.99 -13.18
N TYR A 55 7.90 -10.13 -12.60
CA TYR A 55 9.22 -10.53 -12.13
C TYR A 55 9.14 -11.55 -10.98
N TYR A 56 8.15 -11.43 -10.10
CA TYR A 56 7.95 -12.36 -8.99
C TYR A 56 7.34 -13.68 -9.46
N GLU A 57 6.43 -13.62 -10.42
CA GLU A 57 5.81 -14.80 -11.03
C GLU A 57 6.82 -15.64 -11.81
N GLU A 58 7.65 -15.02 -12.64
CA GLU A 58 8.70 -15.69 -13.42
C GLU A 58 9.77 -16.32 -12.54
N MET A 59 10.15 -15.64 -11.46
CA MET A 59 11.09 -16.18 -10.46
C MET A 59 10.46 -17.26 -9.56
N GLY A 60 9.13 -17.38 -9.54
CA GLY A 60 8.41 -18.30 -8.67
C GLY A 60 8.53 -17.96 -7.18
N ILE A 61 8.81 -16.70 -6.84
CA ILE A 61 8.95 -16.22 -5.47
C ILE A 61 7.74 -15.37 -5.06
N LYS A 62 7.48 -15.29 -3.76
CA LYS A 62 6.41 -14.43 -3.24
C LYS A 62 6.96 -13.06 -2.87
N PRO A 63 6.23 -11.96 -3.16
CA PRO A 63 6.65 -10.64 -2.73
C PRO A 63 6.63 -10.51 -1.20
N PRO A 64 7.46 -9.62 -0.64
CA PRO A 64 7.47 -9.36 0.80
C PRO A 64 6.13 -8.75 1.25
N LYS A 65 5.72 -9.07 2.48
CA LYS A 65 4.39 -8.70 3.01
C LYS A 65 4.37 -7.40 3.83
N GLY A 66 5.54 -6.91 4.23
CA GLY A 66 5.64 -5.75 5.10
C GLY A 66 7.09 -5.37 5.36
N VAL A 67 7.29 -4.11 5.72
CA VAL A 67 8.58 -3.50 6.01
C VAL A 67 8.50 -2.87 7.40
N ILE A 68 9.58 -2.95 8.17
CA ILE A 68 9.71 -2.28 9.46
C ILE A 68 10.76 -1.18 9.31
N LEU A 69 10.39 0.05 9.64
CA LEU A 69 11.30 1.19 9.69
C LEU A 69 11.68 1.44 11.16
N TYR A 70 12.97 1.47 11.45
CA TYR A 70 13.48 1.72 12.80
C TYR A 70 14.74 2.60 12.76
N GLY A 71 14.95 3.38 13.81
CA GLY A 71 16.11 4.27 13.93
C GLY A 71 15.99 5.20 15.14
N PRO A 72 17.00 6.04 15.39
CA PRO A 72 16.90 7.17 16.31
C PRO A 72 15.77 8.14 15.89
N PRO A 73 15.14 8.85 16.84
CA PRO A 73 14.13 9.86 16.53
C PRO A 73 14.72 11.10 15.83
#